data_AF-A0A328LSR2-F1
#
_entry.id   AF-A0A328LSR2-F1
#
_cell.length_a   1.000
_cell.length_b   1.000
_cell.length_c   1.000
_cell.angle_alpha   90.00
_cell.angle_beta   90.00
_cell.angle_gamma   90.00
#
_symmetry.space_group_name_H-M   'P 1'
#
loop_
_entity.id
_entity.type
_entity.pdbx_description
1 polymer ?
#
loop_
_entity_poly.entity_id
_entity_poly.type
_entity_poly.pdbx_seq_one_letter_code
_entity_poly.pdbx_strand_id
1 'polypeptide(L)'
;MENEQPGRIENQVYSNRVVRSEFDKHWETCISKSGYVIYVATSDHAEVIVLLSDGSSKLLIFEKGGKVIVGGGGTSHYSKPHIAKNI
;
A
#
# COMPACT_ATOMS: atom_id res chain seq x y z
N MET A 1 5.85 20.04 16.40
CA MET A 1 6.60 18.84 16.86
C MET A 1 5.59 17.72 16.94
N GLU A 2 5.44 16.98 15.84
CA GLU A 2 4.74 15.69 15.84
C GLU A 2 5.81 14.62 15.95
N ASN A 3 5.71 13.77 16.98
CA ASN A 3 6.59 12.62 17.12
C ASN A 3 6.28 11.67 15.96
N GLU A 4 7.09 11.70 14.90
CA GLU A 4 7.06 10.65 13.87
C GLU A 4 7.25 9.30 14.57
N GLN A 5 6.18 8.51 14.63
CA GLN A 5 6.28 7.15 15.13
C GLN A 5 7.26 6.40 14.20
N PRO A 6 8.30 5.74 14.75
CA PRO A 6 9.24 5.00 13.91
C PRO A 6 8.45 4.01 13.06
N GLY A 7 8.69 4.03 11.75
CA GLY A 7 8.00 3.16 10.80
C GLY A 7 8.10 1.72 11.25
N ARG A 8 6.96 1.11 11.56
CA ARG A 8 6.92 -0.29 11.96
C ARG A 8 7.05 -1.10 10.68
N ILE A 9 8.04 -1.98 10.63
CA ILE A 9 8.04 -3.06 9.64
C ILE A 9 6.91 -4.00 10.05
N GLU A 10 5.73 -3.76 9.48
CA GLU A 10 4.57 -4.60 9.75
C GLU A 10 4.68 -5.91 8.96
N ASN A 11 4.34 -7.01 9.62
CA ASN A 11 4.29 -8.31 8.97
C ASN A 11 2.95 -8.57 8.28
N GLN A 12 2.00 -7.65 8.39
CA GLN A 12 0.70 -7.72 7.73
C GLN A 12 0.89 -7.48 6.22
N VAL A 13 0.41 -8.42 5.41
CA VAL A 13 0.57 -8.40 3.93
C VAL A 13 -0.77 -8.29 3.20
N TYR A 14 -1.86 -8.13 3.93
CA TYR A 14 -3.19 -7.96 3.35
C TYR A 14 -4.13 -7.19 4.27
N SER A 15 -5.13 -6.55 3.67
CA SER A 15 -6.27 -5.95 4.36
C SER A 15 -7.51 -6.09 3.49
N ASN A 16 -8.66 -6.37 4.10
CA ASN A 16 -9.98 -6.34 3.46
C ASN A 16 -10.81 -5.12 3.89
N ARG A 17 -10.17 -4.14 4.53
CA ARG A 17 -10.79 -2.94 5.11
C ARG A 17 -10.42 -1.67 4.35
N VAL A 18 -9.72 -1.78 3.22
CA VAL A 18 -9.26 -0.61 2.46
C VAL A 18 -10.44 -0.01 1.71
N VAL A 19 -10.76 1.24 2.00
CA VAL A 19 -11.79 1.99 1.27
C VAL A 19 -11.20 2.81 0.14
N ARG A 20 -9.93 3.21 0.25
CA ARG A 20 -9.21 3.98 -0.77
C ARG A 20 -7.70 3.74 -0.66
N SER A 21 -7.03 3.71 -1.81
CA SER A 21 -5.57 3.73 -1.91
C SER A 21 -5.15 4.85 -2.85
N GLU A 22 -4.25 5.71 -2.39
CA GLU A 22 -3.67 6.80 -3.17
C GLU A 22 -2.19 6.49 -3.39
N PHE A 23 -1.80 6.42 -4.65
CA PHE A 23 -0.45 6.08 -5.08
C PHE A 23 0.25 7.36 -5.53
N ASP A 24 1.51 7.51 -5.16
CA ASP A 24 2.34 8.60 -5.68
C ASP A 24 2.73 8.36 -7.16
N LYS A 25 3.63 9.20 -7.68
CA LYS A 25 4.10 9.11 -9.08
C LYS A 25 5.03 7.92 -9.36
N HIS A 26 5.38 7.13 -8.36
CA HIS A 26 6.38 6.07 -8.46
C HIS A 26 5.77 4.71 -8.76
N TRP A 27 4.56 4.67 -9.31
CA TRP A 27 3.84 3.44 -9.60
C TRP A 27 3.47 3.31 -11.08
N GLU A 28 3.61 2.10 -11.61
CA GLU A 28 2.94 1.68 -12.84
C GLU A 28 1.77 0.75 -12.52
N THR A 29 0.75 0.74 -13.38
CA THR A 29 -0.47 -0.05 -13.17
C THR A 29 -0.70 -1.02 -14.31
N CYS A 30 -1.06 -2.26 -13.99
CA CYS A 30 -1.59 -3.22 -14.94
C CYS A 30 -2.80 -3.97 -14.37
N ILE A 31 -3.61 -4.55 -15.26
CA ILE A 31 -4.77 -5.37 -14.88
C ILE A 31 -4.44 -6.84 -15.18
N SER A 32 -4.63 -7.71 -14.18
CA SER A 32 -4.39 -9.15 -14.34
C SER A 32 -5.51 -9.80 -15.17
N LYS A 33 -5.24 -11.00 -15.72
CA LYS A 33 -6.26 -11.82 -16.39
C LYS A 33 -7.45 -12.17 -15.47
N SER A 34 -7.23 -12.21 -14.16
CA SER A 34 -8.24 -12.48 -13.14
C SER A 34 -8.94 -11.21 -12.63
N GLY A 35 -8.68 -10.04 -13.23
CA GLY A 35 -9.37 -8.79 -12.92
C GLY A 35 -8.81 -8.02 -11.72
N TYR A 36 -7.63 -8.38 -11.22
CA TYR A 36 -6.96 -7.60 -10.17
C TYR A 36 -6.24 -6.41 -10.78
N VAL A 37 -6.27 -5.27 -10.08
CA VAL A 37 -5.40 -4.15 -10.39
C VAL A 37 -4.09 -4.35 -9.65
N ILE A 38 -2.97 -4.35 -10.38
CA ILE A 38 -1.64 -4.53 -9.83
C ILE A 38 -0.86 -3.23 -10.03
N TYR A 39 -0.39 -2.66 -8.93
CA TYR A 39 0.52 -1.54 -8.90
C TYR A 39 1.93 -2.06 -8.63
N VAL A 40 2.91 -1.61 -9.41
CA VAL A 40 4.31 -1.98 -9.26
C VAL A 40 5.14 -0.72 -9.03
N ALA A 41 5.94 -0.71 -7.97
CA ALA A 41 6.85 0.37 -7.63
C ALA A 41 7.97 0.46 -8.68
N THR A 42 8.13 1.64 -9.27
CA THR A 42 9.11 1.95 -10.33
C THR A 42 10.41 2.53 -9.77
N SER A 43 10.38 3.02 -8.53
CA SER A 43 11.55 3.49 -7.77
C SER A 43 11.48 3.05 -6.32
N ASP A 44 12.61 3.21 -5.63
CA ASP A 44 12.67 3.11 -4.18
C ASP A 44 11.85 4.23 -3.54
N HIS A 45 11.41 4.01 -2.29
CA HIS A 45 10.55 4.92 -1.54
C HIS A 45 9.23 5.24 -2.25
N ALA A 46 8.65 4.26 -2.95
CA ALA A 46 7.31 4.42 -3.54
C ALA A 46 6.24 4.35 -2.45
N GLU A 47 5.39 5.37 -2.39
CA GLU A 47 4.43 5.56 -1.31
C GLU A 47 2.99 5.22 -1.72
N VAL A 48 2.26 4.63 -0.77
CA VAL A 48 0.80 4.42 -0.87
C VAL A 48 0.15 4.86 0.43
N ILE A 49 -0.79 5.78 0.35
CA ILE A 49 -1.67 6.13 1.47
C ILE A 49 -2.91 5.25 1.38
N VAL A 50 -3.21 4.50 2.43
CA VAL A 50 -4.41 3.67 2.54
C VAL A 50 -5.36 4.24 3.59
N LEU A 51 -6.61 4.50 3.18
CA LEU A 51 -7.71 4.83 4.09
C LEU A 51 -8.45 3.54 4.44
N LEU A 52 -8.62 3.28 5.73
CA LEU A 52 -9.30 2.11 6.25
C LEU A 52 -10.76 2.42 6.62
N SER A 53 -11.59 1.38 6.69
CA SER A 53 -13.01 1.48 6.97
C SER A 53 -13.37 2.05 8.36
N ASP A 54 -12.41 2.07 9.29
CA ASP A 54 -12.55 2.72 10.60
C ASP A 54 -12.16 4.21 10.59
N GLY A 55 -11.81 4.76 9.42
CA GLY A 55 -11.38 6.14 9.25
C GLY A 55 -9.89 6.38 9.51
N SER A 56 -9.15 5.37 9.99
CA SER A 56 -7.70 5.50 10.15
C SER A 56 -6.98 5.43 8.81
N SER A 57 -5.80 6.07 8.73
CA SER A 57 -4.95 6.05 7.56
C SER A 57 -3.59 5.43 7.86
N LYS A 58 -2.99 4.79 6.86
CA LYS A 58 -1.61 4.33 6.92
C LYS A 58 -0.84 4.77 5.69
N LEU A 59 0.42 5.13 5.89
CA LEU A 59 1.41 5.28 4.84
C LEU A 59 2.19 3.97 4.70
N LEU A 60 2.18 3.40 3.50
CA LEU A 60 2.97 2.25 3.12
C LEU A 60 4.10 2.69 2.20
N ILE A 61 5.33 2.24 2.45
CA ILE A 61 6.53 2.61 1.68
C ILE A 61 7.18 1.34 1.16
N PHE A 62 7.44 1.31 -0.15
CA PHE A 62 7.98 0.16 -0.87
C PHE A 62 9.30 0.51 -1.56
N GLU A 63 10.18 -0.48 -1.65
CA GLU A 63 11.34 -0.44 -2.55
C GLU A 63 10.92 -0.73 -3.99
N LYS A 64 11.79 -0.42 -4.95
CA LYS A 64 11.54 -0.69 -6.38
C LYS A 64 11.17 -2.16 -6.60
N GLY A 65 10.13 -2.37 -7.40
CA GLY A 65 9.57 -3.70 -7.70
C GLY A 65 8.57 -4.22 -6.65
N GLY A 66 8.36 -3.48 -5.55
CA GLY A 66 7.27 -3.71 -4.61
C GLY A 66 5.90 -3.66 -5.32
N LYS A 67 4.93 -4.41 -4.79
CA LYS A 67 3.63 -4.62 -5.44
C LYS A 67 2.49 -4.39 -4.47
N VAL A 68 1.46 -3.72 -4.96
CA VAL A 68 0.14 -3.67 -4.32
C VAL A 68 -0.88 -4.28 -5.27
N ILE A 69 -1.60 -5.29 -4.80
CA ILE A 69 -2.61 -6.00 -5.58
C ILE A 69 -3.98 -5.70 -5.00
N VAL A 70 -4.81 -4.99 -5.75
CA VAL A 70 -6.15 -4.57 -5.35
C VAL A 70 -7.19 -5.45 -6.04
N GLY A 71 -8.04 -6.07 -5.23
CA GLY A 71 -9.20 -6.83 -5.65
C GLY A 71 -10.51 -6.15 -5.21
N GLY A 72 -11.63 -6.81 -5.49
CA GLY A 72 -12.95 -6.33 -5.07
C GLY A 72 -13.14 -6.32 -3.55
N GLY A 73 -14.11 -5.52 -3.08
CA GLY A 73 -14.56 -5.52 -1.69
C GLY A 73 -13.56 -4.99 -0.67
N GLY A 74 -12.63 -4.12 -1.09
CA GLY A 74 -11.61 -3.54 -0.21
C GLY A 74 -10.44 -4.46 0.10
N THR A 75 -10.27 -5.52 -0.69
CA THR A 75 -9.15 -6.47 -0.58
C THR A 75 -7.90 -5.90 -1.24
N SER A 76 -6.85 -5.66 -0.44
CA SER A 76 -5.53 -5.25 -0.91
C SER A 76 -4.46 -6.17 -0.34
N HIS A 77 -3.51 -6.58 -1.17
CA HIS A 77 -2.32 -7.33 -0.78
C HIS A 77 -1.05 -6.51 -1.02
N TYR A 78 -0.08 -6.65 -0.13
CA TYR A 78 1.15 -5.87 -0.11
C TYR A 78 2.35 -6.81 -0.14
N SER A 79 3.24 -6.64 -1.12
CA SER A 79 4.48 -7.41 -1.15
C SER A 79 5.40 -7.05 0.01
N LYS A 80 6.33 -7.94 0.35
CA LYS A 80 7.43 -7.65 1.28
C LYS A 80 8.76 -7.47 0.53
N PRO A 81 9.71 -6.71 1.10
CA PRO A 81 9.53 -5.87 2.29
C PRO A 81 8.71 -4.60 1.98
N HIS A 82 8.04 -4.06 2.99
CA HIS A 82 7.49 -2.72 2.99
C HIS A 82 7.48 -2.17 4.43
N ILE A 83 7.41 -0.86 4.55
CA ILE A 83 7.26 -0.16 5.83
C ILE A 83 5.81 0.30 5.96
N ALA A 84 5.23 0.22 7.15
CA ALA A 84 3.92 0.79 7.44
C ALA A 84 4.02 1.81 8.58
N LYS A 85 3.41 2.98 8.38
CA LYS A 85 3.32 4.07 9.36
C LYS A 85 1.86 4.46 9.54
N ASN A 86 1.43 4.71 10.78
CA ASN A 86 0.15 5.36 11.03
C ASN A 86 0.31 6.86 10.77
N ILE A 87 -0.70 7.47 10.15
CA ILE A 87 -0.76 8.91 9.88
C ILE A 87 -2.15 9.46 10.22
#